data_AF-A0A954K0G9-F1
#
_entry.id   AF-A0A954K0G9-F1
#
_cell.length_a   1.000
_cell.length_b   1.000
_cell.length_c   1.000
_cell.angle_alpha   90.00
_cell.angle_beta   90.00
_cell.angle_gamma   90.00
#
_symmetry.space_group_name_H-M   'P 1'
#
loop_
_entity.id
_entity.type
_entity.pdbx_description
1 polymer ?
#
loop_
_entity_poly.entity_id
_entity_poly.type
_entity_poly.pdbx_seq_one_letter_code
_entity_poly.pdbx_strand_id
1 'polypeptide(L)'
;PHFWARQNFQTSEDRVIGFAYTFLGTRIQCAQCHKHPFDQWTQDDFQQFEGFFKGTSARQNPRPDAKQEYDAMVAGFEGTEGLKGNDLRKVLAAKLTAGATIPLAEVFAVKAKPGQAKRNKDKKPQKGKAARAGVVPTTAKILAGPVVDLTKYEDVRQPLMDWLRSPDNPLFAKAFVNRVWANYFNAGIVQPADDFNLANPPVNAPLLEYLARGFIEHHFDMKWLHREILNSRTYQLSWIPNSTNRLDERNFSRAVPRRLPAEIAFDMMTQATRNDRKYAEFVTVLNRRALTIPGSALKARNTNPADYALTVFGRSIRDTNCDCDRTEEPSLLQTIFVRNDGQLLSMIDDDDGWLVQIAHEYNLPFERKSQPEKSDEKKARAGAMRRLKVQIQRIQEQIAAAEEAGKTQQAKRLHDQLQKVRRSAKQLDAPATEDDDKSPTDSESEKTVGTPVVPTWNVMEIINEAYLRTLSRFPTDDELQTAEMYISDSADPVDGVRGVLWALINTREFIVNH
;
A
#
# COMPACT_ATOMS: atom_id res chain seq x y z
N PRO A 1 -13.34 -8.81 14.32
CA PRO A 1 -11.95 -8.69 13.82
C PRO A 1 -11.89 -9.14 12.36
N HIS A 2 -11.50 -8.26 11.43
CA HIS A 2 -11.31 -8.63 10.03
C HIS A 2 -9.96 -9.36 9.91
N PHE A 3 -10.00 -10.68 9.74
CA PHE A 3 -8.78 -11.45 9.47
C PHE A 3 -8.54 -11.45 7.96
N TRP A 4 -7.48 -10.77 7.55
CA TRP A 4 -7.00 -10.80 6.17
C TRP A 4 -6.14 -12.05 6.00
N ALA A 5 -6.64 -13.04 5.25
CA ALA A 5 -5.82 -14.18 4.83
C ALA A 5 -5.22 -13.87 3.46
N ARG A 6 -3.90 -13.99 3.35
CA ARG A 6 -3.20 -13.80 2.08
C ARG A 6 -3.46 -14.98 1.14
N GLN A 7 -3.64 -14.69 -0.16
CA GLN A 7 -3.97 -15.73 -1.15
C GLN A 7 -2.79 -16.64 -1.49
N ASN A 8 -1.55 -16.24 -1.19
CA ASN A 8 -0.32 -16.96 -1.46
C ASN A 8 0.17 -17.85 -0.29
N PHE A 9 -0.56 -17.90 0.84
CA PHE A 9 -0.25 -18.76 2.00
C PHE A 9 -1.19 -19.99 2.05
N GLN A 10 -1.22 -20.76 0.96
CA GLN A 10 -2.19 -21.85 0.81
C GLN A 10 -1.67 -23.17 1.39
N THR A 11 -0.36 -23.41 1.29
CA THR A 11 0.27 -24.66 1.74
C THR A 11 0.82 -24.54 3.15
N SER A 12 1.10 -25.67 3.81
CA SER A 12 1.75 -25.66 5.13
C SER A 12 3.20 -25.21 5.01
N GLU A 13 3.85 -25.53 3.90
CA GLU A 13 5.19 -25.11 3.54
C GLU A 13 5.28 -23.58 3.39
N ASP A 14 4.34 -22.94 2.69
CA ASP A 14 4.30 -21.47 2.57
C ASP A 14 4.20 -20.81 3.97
N ARG A 15 3.38 -21.40 4.86
CA ARG A 15 3.19 -20.89 6.23
C ARG A 15 4.44 -21.05 7.08
N VAL A 16 5.15 -22.16 6.94
CA VAL A 16 6.45 -22.37 7.59
C VAL A 16 7.44 -21.30 7.17
N ILE A 17 7.62 -21.12 5.85
CA ILE A 17 8.59 -20.18 5.31
C ILE A 17 8.23 -18.76 5.73
N GLY A 18 6.98 -18.35 5.58
CA GLY A 18 6.58 -17.00 5.97
C GLY A 18 6.57 -16.77 7.47
N PHE A 19 6.30 -17.78 8.30
CA PHE A 19 6.43 -17.63 9.76
C PHE A 19 7.89 -17.42 10.15
N ALA A 20 8.80 -18.27 9.65
CA ALA A 20 10.23 -18.16 9.92
C ALA A 20 10.80 -16.81 9.44
N TYR A 21 10.41 -16.39 8.24
CA TYR A 21 10.81 -15.10 7.69
C TYR A 21 10.28 -13.92 8.52
N THR A 22 8.96 -13.89 8.77
CA THR A 22 8.29 -12.76 9.43
C THR A 22 8.67 -12.63 10.89
N PHE A 23 8.69 -13.75 11.63
CA PHE A 23 8.83 -13.70 13.08
C PHE A 23 10.22 -14.06 13.58
N LEU A 24 10.98 -14.87 12.84
CA LEU A 24 12.28 -15.34 13.31
C LEU A 24 13.45 -14.67 12.56
N GLY A 25 13.17 -13.93 11.48
CA GLY A 25 14.20 -13.32 10.65
C GLY A 25 15.10 -14.33 9.95
N THR A 26 14.63 -15.58 9.80
CA THR A 26 15.42 -16.69 9.25
C THR A 26 14.83 -17.19 7.94
N ARG A 27 15.69 -17.42 6.95
CA ARG A 27 15.32 -17.98 5.65
C ARG A 27 15.54 -19.48 5.62
N ILE A 28 14.47 -20.24 5.80
CA ILE A 28 14.54 -21.72 5.85
C ILE A 28 14.05 -22.40 4.57
N GLN A 29 13.86 -21.66 3.46
CA GLN A 29 13.33 -22.25 2.22
C GLN A 29 14.23 -23.35 1.64
N CYS A 30 15.56 -23.25 1.79
CA CYS A 30 16.48 -24.27 1.29
C CYS A 30 16.29 -25.61 2.01
N ALA A 31 16.00 -25.56 3.32
CA ALA A 31 15.73 -26.72 4.15
C ALA A 31 14.48 -27.51 3.70
N GLN A 32 13.59 -26.92 2.90
CA GLN A 32 12.47 -27.66 2.31
C GLN A 32 12.95 -28.86 1.48
N CYS A 33 14.05 -28.70 0.75
CA CYS A 33 14.53 -29.68 -0.23
C CYS A 33 15.81 -30.40 0.20
N HIS A 34 16.75 -29.70 0.86
CA HIS A 34 18.03 -30.27 1.27
C HIS A 34 18.65 -29.50 2.45
N LYS A 35 19.63 -30.10 3.13
CA LYS A 35 20.45 -29.39 4.13
C LYS A 35 21.53 -28.57 3.43
N HIS A 36 21.50 -27.25 3.56
CA HIS A 36 22.54 -26.39 3.00
C HIS A 36 23.82 -26.49 3.87
N PRO A 37 25.05 -26.51 3.29
CA PRO A 37 26.28 -26.67 4.06
C PRO A 37 26.56 -25.56 5.07
N PHE A 38 26.10 -24.35 4.77
CA PHE A 38 26.32 -23.14 5.56
C PHE A 38 25.11 -22.74 6.40
N ASP A 39 24.07 -23.57 6.43
CA ASP A 39 22.88 -23.34 7.23
C ASP A 39 22.77 -24.40 8.33
N GLN A 40 22.28 -23.98 9.49
CA GLN A 40 22.05 -24.86 10.63
C GLN A 40 20.77 -25.69 10.45
N TRP A 41 19.81 -25.21 9.66
CA TRP A 41 18.51 -25.83 9.49
C TRP A 41 18.56 -27.04 8.55
N THR A 42 18.04 -28.18 9.02
CA THR A 42 17.97 -29.41 8.23
C THR A 42 16.59 -29.61 7.61
N GLN A 43 16.50 -30.52 6.63
CA GLN A 43 15.21 -30.92 6.07
C GLN A 43 14.27 -31.53 7.11
N ASP A 44 14.82 -32.26 8.09
CA ASP A 44 14.04 -32.82 9.18
C ASP A 44 13.49 -31.72 10.10
N ASP A 45 14.27 -30.68 10.38
CA ASP A 45 13.79 -29.53 11.17
C ASP A 45 12.63 -28.82 10.46
N PHE A 46 12.73 -28.61 9.13
CA PHE A 46 11.66 -28.03 8.34
C PHE A 46 10.38 -28.87 8.42
N GLN A 47 10.48 -30.17 8.16
CA GLN A 47 9.31 -31.09 8.16
C GLN A 47 8.65 -31.21 9.54
N GLN A 48 9.44 -31.22 10.61
CA GLN A 48 8.91 -31.30 11.97
C GLN A 48 8.26 -29.98 12.41
N PHE A 49 8.81 -28.83 12.00
CA PHE A 49 8.23 -27.52 12.27
C PHE A 49 6.94 -27.28 11.46
N GLU A 50 6.87 -27.81 10.24
CA GLU A 50 5.67 -27.80 9.40
C GLU A 50 4.44 -28.43 10.08
N GLY A 51 4.66 -29.32 11.05
CA GLY A 51 3.59 -29.98 11.77
C GLY A 51 2.61 -29.03 12.48
N PHE A 52 3.08 -27.85 12.93
CA PHE A 52 2.22 -26.82 13.54
C PHE A 52 1.21 -26.22 12.55
N PHE A 53 1.46 -26.32 11.24
CA PHE A 53 0.65 -25.65 10.20
C PHE A 53 -0.28 -26.60 9.45
N LYS A 54 0.01 -27.92 9.42
CA LYS A 54 -0.80 -28.95 8.73
C LYS A 54 -2.22 -29.07 9.28
N GLY A 55 -2.42 -28.76 10.55
CA GLY A 55 -3.73 -28.76 11.21
C GLY A 55 -4.53 -27.47 11.07
N THR A 56 -3.98 -26.40 10.47
CA THR A 56 -4.67 -25.10 10.41
C THR A 56 -5.52 -24.96 9.15
N SER A 57 -6.82 -24.72 9.30
CA SER A 57 -7.79 -24.59 8.20
C SER A 57 -8.39 -23.18 8.17
N ALA A 58 -8.08 -22.43 7.11
CA ALA A 58 -8.68 -21.14 6.79
C ALA A 58 -9.69 -21.30 5.64
N ARG A 59 -10.80 -22.01 5.90
CA ARG A 59 -11.84 -22.23 4.89
C ARG A 59 -12.91 -21.15 4.99
N GLN A 60 -13.55 -20.84 3.86
CA GLN A 60 -14.75 -19.99 3.82
C GLN A 60 -16.00 -20.64 4.43
N ASN A 61 -15.87 -21.83 5.03
CA ASN A 61 -16.98 -22.52 5.66
C ASN A 61 -16.85 -22.37 7.17
N PRO A 62 -17.98 -22.24 7.90
CA PRO A 62 -17.94 -22.18 9.35
C PRO A 62 -17.31 -23.44 9.96
N ARG A 63 -16.78 -23.29 11.17
CA ARG A 63 -16.27 -24.39 12.00
C ARG A 63 -17.40 -25.41 12.21
N PRO A 64 -17.13 -26.73 12.22
CA PRO A 64 -18.21 -27.74 12.28
C PRO A 64 -19.17 -27.60 13.47
N ASP A 65 -18.65 -27.20 14.63
CA ASP A 65 -19.36 -26.94 15.89
C ASP A 65 -20.03 -25.55 15.93
N ALA A 66 -19.47 -24.54 15.25
CA ALA A 66 -20.07 -23.20 15.12
C ALA A 66 -21.04 -23.08 13.92
N LYS A 67 -21.25 -24.17 13.18
CA LYS A 67 -22.03 -24.14 11.93
C LYS A 67 -23.49 -23.74 12.17
N GLN A 68 -24.11 -24.25 13.22
CA GLN A 68 -25.52 -23.96 13.52
C GLN A 68 -25.72 -22.47 13.83
N GLU A 69 -24.80 -21.89 14.61
CA GLU A 69 -24.81 -20.48 14.95
C GLU A 69 -24.58 -19.61 13.70
N TYR A 70 -23.60 -19.97 12.87
CA TYR A 70 -23.36 -19.28 11.60
C TYR A 70 -24.58 -19.32 10.68
N ASP A 71 -25.20 -20.49 10.50
CA ASP A 71 -26.38 -20.66 9.65
C ASP A 71 -27.57 -19.85 10.20
N ALA A 72 -27.74 -19.76 11.53
CA ALA A 72 -28.75 -18.93 12.17
C ALA A 72 -28.51 -17.42 11.96
N MET A 73 -27.26 -16.96 12.08
CA MET A 73 -26.90 -15.57 11.79
C MET A 73 -27.17 -15.22 10.31
N VAL A 74 -26.86 -16.13 9.39
CA VAL A 74 -27.14 -15.94 7.95
C VAL A 74 -28.63 -15.85 7.67
N ALA A 75 -29.43 -16.71 8.31
CA ALA A 75 -30.89 -16.72 8.16
C ALA A 75 -31.55 -15.41 8.67
N GLY A 76 -30.88 -14.67 9.55
CA GLY A 76 -31.34 -13.35 10.02
C GLY A 76 -31.29 -12.23 8.97
N PHE A 77 -30.67 -12.47 7.81
CA PHE A 77 -30.63 -11.49 6.71
C PHE A 77 -31.72 -11.77 5.68
N GLU A 78 -32.56 -10.77 5.42
CA GLU A 78 -33.54 -10.84 4.33
C GLU A 78 -32.87 -11.17 2.97
N GLY A 79 -33.43 -12.14 2.25
CA GLY A 79 -32.97 -12.55 0.93
C GLY A 79 -31.82 -13.56 0.94
N THR A 80 -31.48 -14.18 2.08
CA THR A 80 -30.52 -15.31 2.17
C THR A 80 -31.19 -16.68 2.16
N GLU A 81 -32.53 -16.72 2.20
CA GLU A 81 -33.34 -17.95 2.25
C GLU A 81 -32.98 -18.93 1.13
N GLY A 82 -32.54 -20.13 1.50
CA GLY A 82 -32.18 -21.19 0.56
C GLY A 82 -30.91 -20.93 -0.28
N LEU A 83 -30.28 -19.76 -0.16
CA LEU A 83 -29.07 -19.42 -0.91
C LEU A 83 -27.85 -20.14 -0.34
N LYS A 84 -26.98 -20.62 -1.24
CA LYS A 84 -25.73 -21.29 -0.90
C LYS A 84 -24.58 -20.78 -1.77
N GLY A 85 -23.35 -20.99 -1.31
CA GLY A 85 -22.14 -20.74 -2.10
C GLY A 85 -22.04 -19.30 -2.59
N ASN A 86 -21.83 -19.11 -3.90
CA ASN A 86 -21.57 -17.79 -4.49
C ASN A 86 -22.76 -16.84 -4.38
N ASP A 87 -23.99 -17.34 -4.48
CA ASP A 87 -25.17 -16.48 -4.50
C ASP A 87 -25.45 -15.90 -3.10
N LEU A 88 -25.26 -16.72 -2.06
CA LEU A 88 -25.26 -16.24 -0.68
C LEU A 88 -24.17 -15.17 -0.46
N ARG A 89 -22.95 -15.39 -0.97
CA ARG A 89 -21.85 -14.40 -0.83
C ARG A 89 -22.17 -13.06 -1.50
N LYS A 90 -22.84 -13.05 -2.65
CA LYS A 90 -23.24 -11.79 -3.32
C LYS A 90 -24.20 -10.98 -2.46
N VAL A 91 -25.20 -11.64 -1.86
CA VAL A 91 -26.18 -10.99 -0.99
C VAL A 91 -25.50 -10.45 0.27
N LEU A 92 -24.69 -11.28 0.94
CA LEU A 92 -23.94 -10.83 2.13
C LEU A 92 -22.97 -9.69 1.81
N ALA A 93 -22.29 -9.70 0.66
CA ALA A 93 -21.42 -8.62 0.22
C ALA A 93 -22.19 -7.31 -0.03
N ALA A 94 -23.40 -7.38 -0.59
CA ALA A 94 -24.27 -6.22 -0.76
C ALA A 94 -24.70 -5.64 0.60
N LYS A 95 -25.07 -6.51 1.55
CA LYS A 95 -25.41 -6.09 2.93
C LYS A 95 -24.20 -5.47 3.64
N LEU A 96 -23.01 -6.05 3.49
CA LEU A 96 -21.76 -5.48 4.01
C LEU A 96 -21.48 -4.09 3.43
N THR A 97 -21.67 -3.91 2.12
CA THR A 97 -21.49 -2.61 1.44
C THR A 97 -22.49 -1.57 1.98
N ALA A 98 -23.67 -2.01 2.38
CA ALA A 98 -24.68 -1.18 3.03
C ALA A 98 -24.40 -0.90 4.53
N GLY A 99 -23.26 -1.37 5.07
CA GLY A 99 -22.86 -1.15 6.46
C GLY A 99 -23.34 -2.22 7.45
N ALA A 100 -23.96 -3.31 6.99
CA ALA A 100 -24.41 -4.37 7.88
C ALA A 100 -23.25 -5.25 8.37
N THR A 101 -23.32 -5.72 9.61
CA THR A 101 -22.36 -6.68 10.18
C THR A 101 -22.76 -8.09 9.78
N ILE A 102 -21.97 -8.78 8.95
CA ILE A 102 -22.26 -10.14 8.47
C ILE A 102 -21.40 -11.19 9.19
N PRO A 103 -21.90 -12.44 9.35
CA PRO A 103 -21.08 -13.54 9.87
C PRO A 103 -19.98 -13.91 8.86
N LEU A 104 -18.78 -14.15 9.38
CA LEU A 104 -17.60 -14.56 8.60
C LEU A 104 -17.14 -15.96 9.03
N ALA A 105 -16.59 -16.72 8.09
CA ALA A 105 -15.96 -17.99 8.41
C ALA A 105 -14.62 -17.75 9.12
N GLU A 106 -14.41 -18.44 10.22
CA GLU A 106 -13.21 -18.32 11.04
C GLU A 106 -12.07 -19.25 10.56
N VAL A 107 -10.84 -18.88 10.92
CA VAL A 107 -9.69 -19.78 10.81
C VAL A 107 -9.67 -20.67 12.05
N PHE A 108 -9.70 -21.99 11.86
CA PHE A 108 -9.74 -22.95 12.97
C PHE A 108 -8.71 -24.05 12.81
N ALA A 109 -8.27 -24.62 13.93
CA ALA A 109 -7.42 -25.80 13.95
C ALA A 109 -8.26 -27.09 13.90
N VAL A 110 -7.76 -28.07 13.16
CA VAL A 110 -8.29 -29.44 13.14
C VAL A 110 -7.46 -30.27 14.11
N LYS A 111 -8.11 -30.87 15.09
CA LYS A 111 -7.45 -31.67 16.13
C LYS A 111 -6.76 -32.90 15.53
N ALA A 112 -5.50 -33.13 15.90
CA ALA A 112 -4.79 -34.37 15.61
C ALA A 112 -5.46 -35.52 16.37
N LYS A 113 -5.93 -36.55 15.65
CA LYS A 113 -6.44 -37.77 16.27
C LYS A 113 -5.28 -38.74 16.50
N PRO A 114 -5.17 -39.39 17.69
CA PRO A 114 -4.24 -40.49 17.88
C PRO A 114 -4.66 -41.64 16.95
N GLY A 115 -3.87 -41.91 15.91
CA GLY A 115 -4.06 -43.04 15.00
C GLY A 115 -4.58 -42.71 13.59
N GLN A 116 -3.94 -43.34 12.61
CA GLN A 116 -4.26 -43.44 11.18
C GLN A 116 -3.75 -42.33 10.24
N ALA A 117 -2.43 -42.28 10.06
CA ALA A 117 -1.90 -42.08 8.72
C ALA A 117 -2.22 -43.30 7.83
N LYS A 118 -3.47 -43.48 7.39
CA LYS A 118 -3.77 -44.40 6.29
C LYS A 118 -3.27 -43.76 4.99
N ARG A 119 -1.99 -44.00 4.68
CA ARG A 119 -1.35 -43.63 3.42
C ARG A 119 -2.00 -44.49 2.32
N ASN A 120 -3.04 -43.97 1.67
CA ASN A 120 -3.68 -44.65 0.56
C ASN A 120 -2.73 -44.56 -0.66
N LYS A 121 -1.92 -45.60 -0.87
CA LYS A 121 -0.84 -45.64 -1.88
C LYS A 121 -1.34 -45.51 -3.33
N ASP A 122 -2.65 -45.68 -3.57
CA ASP A 122 -3.21 -45.81 -4.92
C ASP A 122 -3.84 -44.54 -5.50
N LYS A 123 -3.80 -43.39 -4.81
CA LYS A 123 -4.31 -42.13 -5.38
C LYS A 123 -3.18 -41.24 -5.88
N LYS A 124 -3.00 -41.19 -7.21
CA LYS A 124 -2.18 -40.16 -7.86
C LYS A 124 -2.61 -38.76 -7.38
N PRO A 125 -1.67 -37.87 -7.04
CA PRO A 125 -1.99 -36.50 -6.66
C PRO A 125 -2.69 -35.80 -7.83
N GLN A 126 -3.94 -35.37 -7.63
CA GLN A 126 -4.63 -34.51 -8.60
C GLN A 126 -3.98 -33.13 -8.57
N LYS A 127 -3.28 -32.76 -9.66
CA LYS A 127 -2.77 -31.40 -9.87
C LYS A 127 -3.93 -30.40 -9.75
N GLY A 128 -3.76 -29.37 -8.92
CA GLY A 128 -4.65 -28.21 -8.86
C GLY A 128 -5.76 -28.21 -7.80
N LYS A 129 -5.80 -29.18 -6.87
CA LYS A 129 -6.68 -29.09 -5.69
C LYS A 129 -5.83 -28.94 -4.43
N ALA A 130 -6.14 -27.92 -3.62
CA ALA A 130 -5.57 -27.76 -2.27
C ALA A 130 -5.69 -29.09 -1.53
N ALA A 131 -4.57 -29.57 -0.97
CA ALA A 131 -4.53 -30.82 -0.23
C ALA A 131 -5.67 -30.82 0.80
N ARG A 132 -6.50 -31.88 0.80
CA ARG A 132 -7.34 -32.16 1.97
C ARG A 132 -6.40 -32.15 3.16
N ALA A 133 -6.73 -31.36 4.20
CA ALA A 133 -5.95 -31.24 5.43
C ALA A 133 -5.27 -32.58 5.69
N GLY A 134 -3.94 -32.59 5.52
CA GLY A 134 -3.15 -33.81 5.62
C GLY A 134 -3.39 -34.44 6.98
N VAL A 135 -2.99 -35.70 7.15
CA VAL A 135 -2.97 -36.31 8.48
C VAL A 135 -2.25 -35.35 9.41
N VAL A 136 -2.98 -34.74 10.36
CA VAL A 136 -2.42 -33.77 11.28
C VAL A 136 -1.42 -34.54 12.14
N PRO A 137 -0.15 -34.12 12.19
CA PRO A 137 0.85 -34.86 12.95
C PRO A 137 0.51 -34.81 14.44
N THR A 138 0.87 -35.87 15.16
CA THR A 138 0.71 -35.95 16.62
C THR A 138 1.82 -35.20 17.35
N THR A 139 2.95 -34.95 16.69
CA THR A 139 4.10 -34.22 17.24
C THR A 139 4.65 -33.21 16.24
N ALA A 140 5.17 -32.09 16.72
CA ALA A 140 5.89 -31.10 15.92
C ALA A 140 7.08 -30.54 16.73
N LYS A 141 8.13 -30.06 16.06
CA LYS A 141 9.34 -29.55 16.73
C LYS A 141 9.45 -28.05 16.52
N ILE A 142 9.64 -27.29 17.59
CA ILE A 142 9.93 -25.86 17.52
C ILE A 142 11.32 -25.67 16.88
N LEU A 143 11.50 -24.66 16.03
CA LEU A 143 12.83 -24.35 15.47
C LEU A 143 13.82 -24.03 16.60
N ALA A 144 14.91 -24.81 16.66
CA ALA A 144 15.89 -24.80 17.76
C ALA A 144 15.27 -25.01 19.16
N GLY A 145 14.12 -25.66 19.25
CA GLY A 145 13.40 -25.93 20.50
C GLY A 145 12.97 -27.38 20.66
N PRO A 146 12.14 -27.67 21.69
CA PRO A 146 11.72 -29.02 22.01
C PRO A 146 10.70 -29.57 21.00
N VAL A 147 10.57 -30.89 20.99
CA VAL A 147 9.45 -31.61 20.35
C VAL A 147 8.22 -31.48 21.24
N VAL A 148 7.10 -31.08 20.64
CA VAL A 148 5.81 -30.85 21.29
C VAL A 148 4.82 -31.91 20.84
N ASP A 149 4.12 -32.50 21.81
CA ASP A 149 2.95 -33.35 21.58
C ASP A 149 1.72 -32.48 21.32
N LEU A 150 1.25 -32.47 20.06
CA LEU A 150 0.13 -31.67 19.59
C LEU A 150 -1.22 -32.21 20.07
N THR A 151 -1.29 -33.46 20.55
CA THR A 151 -2.56 -34.06 21.01
C THR A 151 -3.06 -33.46 22.32
N LYS A 152 -2.16 -32.81 23.07
CA LYS A 152 -2.44 -32.13 24.34
C LYS A 152 -3.12 -30.77 24.18
N TYR A 153 -3.15 -30.23 22.96
CA TYR A 153 -3.67 -28.89 22.68
C TYR A 153 -4.95 -28.96 21.84
N GLU A 154 -5.87 -28.05 22.12
CA GLU A 154 -7.05 -27.85 21.28
C GLU A 154 -6.68 -27.11 19.98
N ASP A 155 -5.86 -26.07 20.11
CA ASP A 155 -5.23 -25.38 18.99
C ASP A 155 -3.76 -25.76 18.89
N VAL A 156 -3.40 -26.47 17.81
CA VAL A 156 -2.02 -26.90 17.55
C VAL A 156 -1.02 -25.73 17.44
N ARG A 157 -1.48 -24.50 17.23
CA ARG A 157 -0.64 -23.29 17.15
C ARG A 157 -0.30 -22.72 18.52
N GLN A 158 -1.08 -23.01 19.57
CA GLN A 158 -0.88 -22.48 20.91
C GLN A 158 0.57 -22.65 21.41
N PRO A 159 1.16 -23.86 21.40
CA PRO A 159 2.55 -24.04 21.85
C PRO A 159 3.57 -23.25 21.02
N LEU A 160 3.30 -23.07 19.72
CA LEU A 160 4.16 -22.26 18.85
C LEU A 160 4.09 -20.77 19.22
N MET A 161 2.90 -20.25 19.49
CA MET A 161 2.69 -18.85 19.87
C MET A 161 3.17 -18.53 21.29
N ASP A 162 3.11 -19.51 22.20
CA ASP A 162 3.65 -19.39 23.55
C ASP A 162 5.18 -19.37 23.52
N TRP A 163 5.80 -20.24 22.72
CA TRP A 163 7.25 -20.18 22.49
C TRP A 163 7.67 -18.88 21.78
N LEU A 164 6.91 -18.40 20.80
CA LEU A 164 7.26 -17.19 20.05
C LEU A 164 7.43 -15.98 20.98
N ARG A 165 6.56 -15.87 21.99
CA ARG A 165 6.54 -14.77 22.97
C ARG A 165 7.34 -15.08 24.24
N SER A 166 7.99 -16.25 24.30
CA SER A 166 8.81 -16.62 25.44
C SER A 166 10.06 -15.73 25.51
N PRO A 167 10.48 -15.27 26.71
CA PRO A 167 11.76 -14.58 26.87
C PRO A 167 12.95 -15.48 26.47
N ASP A 168 12.78 -16.79 26.47
CA ASP A 168 13.81 -17.76 26.08
C ASP A 168 13.90 -17.96 24.56
N ASN A 169 13.07 -17.27 23.76
CA ASN A 169 13.14 -17.36 22.30
C ASN A 169 14.37 -16.61 21.77
N PRO A 170 15.36 -17.29 21.15
CA PRO A 170 16.60 -16.64 20.77
C PRO A 170 16.50 -15.79 19.48
N LEU A 171 15.38 -15.87 18.75
CA LEU A 171 15.23 -15.33 17.40
C LEU A 171 14.26 -14.15 17.34
N PHE A 172 13.09 -14.27 17.97
CA PHE A 172 11.99 -13.31 17.78
C PHE A 172 12.39 -11.87 18.13
N ALA A 173 12.95 -11.64 19.32
CA ALA A 173 13.35 -10.31 19.76
C ALA A 173 14.41 -9.70 18.84
N LYS A 174 15.43 -10.49 18.45
CA LYS A 174 16.50 -10.04 17.55
C LYS A 174 15.98 -9.68 16.17
N ALA A 175 15.15 -10.54 15.59
CA ALA A 175 14.55 -10.31 14.28
C ALA A 175 13.66 -9.07 14.28
N PHE A 176 12.82 -8.92 15.30
CA PHE A 176 11.92 -7.77 15.42
C PHE A 176 12.69 -6.46 15.58
N VAL A 177 13.61 -6.40 16.54
CA VAL A 177 14.45 -5.23 16.79
C VAL A 177 15.26 -4.86 15.56
N ASN A 178 15.88 -5.83 14.88
CA ASN A 178 16.68 -5.57 13.70
C ASN A 178 15.83 -5.01 12.54
N ARG A 179 14.59 -5.46 12.39
CA ARG A 179 13.66 -4.92 11.39
C ARG A 179 13.22 -3.49 11.72
N VAL A 180 12.93 -3.21 12.99
CA VAL A 180 12.63 -1.83 13.44
C VAL A 180 13.84 -0.93 13.22
N TRP A 181 15.05 -1.41 13.54
CA TRP A 181 16.29 -0.70 13.27
C TRP A 181 16.47 -0.40 11.77
N ALA A 182 16.33 -1.43 10.91
CA ALA A 182 16.44 -1.27 9.46
C ALA A 182 15.46 -0.23 8.90
N ASN A 183 14.25 -0.13 9.45
CA ASN A 183 13.27 0.87 9.04
C ASN A 183 13.70 2.32 9.34
N TYR A 184 14.56 2.54 10.34
CA TYR A 184 15.11 3.87 10.64
C TYR A 184 16.40 4.16 9.88
N PHE A 185 17.27 3.17 9.74
CA PHE A 185 18.63 3.34 9.24
C PHE A 185 18.84 2.87 7.79
N ASN A 186 17.80 2.36 7.12
CA ASN A 186 17.84 1.73 5.79
C ASN A 186 18.73 0.46 5.68
N ALA A 187 19.39 0.08 6.77
CA ALA A 187 20.17 -1.13 6.89
C ALA A 187 19.97 -1.72 8.29
N GLY A 188 19.79 -3.03 8.37
CA GLY A 188 19.77 -3.74 9.64
C GLY A 188 21.16 -3.89 10.23
N ILE A 189 21.23 -4.08 11.55
CA ILE A 189 22.45 -4.54 12.23
C ILE A 189 22.91 -5.88 11.64
N VAL A 190 21.95 -6.73 11.28
CA VAL A 190 22.11 -7.81 10.29
C VAL A 190 21.46 -7.34 9.00
N GLN A 191 22.19 -7.39 7.87
CA GLN A 191 21.68 -6.97 6.57
C GLN A 191 21.84 -8.12 5.56
N PRO A 192 20.79 -8.56 4.84
CA PRO A 192 19.40 -8.11 4.93
C PRO A 192 18.76 -8.29 6.31
N ALA A 193 17.79 -7.43 6.65
CA ALA A 193 17.17 -7.40 7.99
C ALA A 193 16.57 -8.73 8.46
N ASP A 194 16.18 -9.58 7.49
CA ASP A 194 15.48 -10.85 7.68
C ASP A 194 16.32 -12.05 7.19
N ASP A 195 17.65 -11.97 7.31
CA ASP A 195 18.57 -13.04 6.92
C ASP A 195 19.58 -13.38 8.01
N PHE A 196 19.06 -13.78 9.17
CA PHE A 196 19.86 -14.30 10.28
C PHE A 196 20.37 -15.70 9.95
N ASN A 197 21.67 -15.81 9.69
CA ASN A 197 22.36 -17.07 9.48
C ASN A 197 23.83 -16.96 9.92
N LEU A 198 24.51 -18.11 10.04
CA LEU A 198 25.91 -18.15 10.53
C LEU A 198 26.90 -17.43 9.60
N ALA A 199 26.59 -17.30 8.32
CA ALA A 199 27.42 -16.61 7.34
C ALA A 199 27.13 -15.10 7.26
N ASN A 200 26.10 -14.61 7.96
CA ASN A 200 25.69 -13.21 7.98
C ASN A 200 25.63 -12.68 9.43
N PRO A 201 26.80 -12.51 10.10
CA PRO A 201 26.84 -12.04 11.47
C PRO A 201 26.45 -10.54 11.55
N PRO A 202 25.90 -10.11 12.69
CA PRO A 202 25.61 -8.70 12.95
C PRO A 202 26.89 -7.85 12.90
N VAL A 203 26.79 -6.66 12.32
CA VAL A 203 27.91 -5.69 12.27
C VAL A 203 28.30 -5.20 13.67
N ASN A 204 27.36 -5.27 14.61
CA ASN A 204 27.56 -4.96 16.02
C ASN A 204 26.70 -5.90 16.87
N ALA A 205 27.25 -7.06 17.24
CA ALA A 205 26.54 -8.05 18.06
C ALA A 205 26.14 -7.49 19.45
N PRO A 206 27.02 -6.78 20.19
CA PRO A 206 26.64 -6.20 21.50
C PRO A 206 25.43 -5.26 21.44
N LEU A 207 25.33 -4.43 20.39
CA LEU A 207 24.18 -3.54 20.19
C LEU A 207 22.89 -4.33 19.97
N LEU A 208 22.93 -5.34 19.10
CA LEU A 208 21.76 -6.18 18.84
C LEU A 208 21.30 -6.91 20.10
N GLU A 209 22.22 -7.47 20.88
CA GLU A 209 21.90 -8.14 22.15
C GLU A 209 21.35 -7.17 23.20
N TYR A 210 21.91 -5.95 23.28
CA TYR A 210 21.40 -4.90 24.16
C TYR A 210 19.93 -4.58 23.86
N LEU A 211 19.61 -4.30 22.60
CA LEU A 211 18.25 -3.95 22.20
C LEU A 211 17.29 -5.13 22.32
N ALA A 212 17.71 -6.34 21.96
CA ALA A 212 16.88 -7.55 22.08
C ALA A 212 16.56 -7.88 23.55
N ARG A 213 17.56 -7.81 24.44
CA ARG A 213 17.37 -8.01 25.87
C ARG A 213 16.47 -6.94 26.48
N GLY A 214 16.72 -5.66 26.19
CA GLY A 214 15.86 -4.57 26.67
C GLY A 214 14.42 -4.72 26.17
N PHE A 215 14.22 -5.17 24.92
CA PHE A 215 12.89 -5.40 24.38
C PHE A 215 12.15 -6.50 25.15
N ILE A 216 12.85 -7.57 25.58
CA ILE A 216 12.29 -8.64 26.42
C ILE A 216 12.00 -8.13 27.84
N GLU A 217 12.95 -7.42 28.46
CA GLU A 217 12.83 -6.85 29.83
C GLU A 217 11.64 -5.88 29.92
N HIS A 218 11.34 -5.16 28.83
CA HIS A 218 10.19 -4.27 28.71
C HIS A 218 8.94 -4.96 28.12
N HIS A 219 8.84 -6.29 28.19
CA HIS A 219 7.67 -7.07 27.77
C HIS A 219 7.23 -6.83 26.33
N PHE A 220 8.20 -6.70 25.42
CA PHE A 220 8.00 -6.44 23.99
C PHE A 220 7.30 -5.09 23.70
N ASP A 221 7.52 -4.07 24.54
CA ASP A 221 6.98 -2.73 24.32
C ASP A 221 7.66 -2.03 23.14
N MET A 222 6.92 -1.89 22.04
CA MET A 222 7.39 -1.17 20.85
C MET A 222 7.68 0.31 21.15
N LYS A 223 6.93 0.96 22.05
CA LYS A 223 7.15 2.38 22.38
C LYS A 223 8.50 2.59 23.04
N TRP A 224 8.89 1.68 23.94
CA TRP A 224 10.24 1.67 24.50
C TRP A 224 11.30 1.52 23.41
N LEU A 225 11.15 0.54 22.52
CA LEU A 225 12.15 0.28 21.46
C LEU A 225 12.32 1.48 20.52
N HIS A 226 11.21 2.06 20.05
CA HIS A 226 11.25 3.27 19.22
C HIS A 226 11.92 4.43 19.97
N ARG A 227 11.56 4.66 21.23
CA ARG A 227 12.17 5.72 22.05
C ARG A 227 13.68 5.52 22.22
N GLU A 228 14.10 4.31 22.51
CA GLU A 228 15.51 3.96 22.73
C GLU A 228 16.34 4.19 21.46
N ILE A 229 15.83 3.77 20.30
CA ILE A 229 16.49 3.99 19.01
C ILE A 229 16.54 5.49 18.68
N LEU A 230 15.41 6.19 18.75
CA LEU A 230 15.30 7.60 18.35
C LEU A 230 16.09 8.56 19.25
N ASN A 231 16.29 8.20 20.52
CA ASN A 231 17.12 8.97 21.46
C ASN A 231 18.60 8.58 21.42
N SER A 232 18.99 7.57 20.62
CA SER A 232 20.38 7.14 20.53
C SER A 232 21.24 8.18 19.80
N ARG A 233 22.53 8.26 20.19
CA ARG A 233 23.51 9.05 19.42
C ARG A 233 23.52 8.66 17.95
N THR A 234 23.41 7.37 17.65
CA THR A 234 23.45 6.83 16.28
C THR A 234 22.35 7.40 15.40
N TYR A 235 21.12 7.50 15.91
CA TYR A 235 20.00 8.09 15.17
C TYR A 235 20.18 9.60 14.94
N GLN A 236 20.82 10.29 15.89
CA GLN A 236 21.03 11.74 15.86
C GLN A 236 22.28 12.17 15.06
N LEU A 237 22.98 11.24 14.39
CA LEU A 237 24.16 11.58 13.59
C LEU A 237 23.76 12.34 12.31
N SER A 238 24.57 13.33 11.93
CA SER A 238 24.41 14.03 10.65
C SER A 238 24.68 13.10 9.47
N TRP A 239 24.04 13.37 8.33
CA TRP A 239 24.35 12.70 7.06
C TRP A 239 25.66 13.18 6.43
N ILE A 240 26.16 14.36 6.85
CA ILE A 240 27.37 14.99 6.31
C ILE A 240 28.59 14.16 6.72
N PRO A 241 29.33 13.58 5.75
CA PRO A 241 30.50 12.77 6.07
C PRO A 241 31.70 13.63 6.50
N ASN A 242 32.53 13.08 7.35
CA ASN A 242 33.88 13.56 7.66
C ASN A 242 34.94 12.73 6.90
N SER A 243 36.22 13.00 7.16
CA SER A 243 37.34 12.31 6.50
C SER A 243 37.43 10.80 6.76
N THR A 244 36.86 10.33 7.87
CA THR A 244 36.98 8.92 8.33
C THR A 244 35.78 8.05 7.98
N ASN A 245 34.60 8.63 7.73
CA ASN A 245 33.36 7.87 7.49
C ASN A 245 32.70 8.11 6.12
N ARG A 246 33.40 8.80 5.20
CA ARG A 246 32.88 9.09 3.85
C ARG A 246 32.35 7.85 3.12
N LEU A 247 33.06 6.73 3.26
CA LEU A 247 32.74 5.45 2.60
C LEU A 247 32.05 4.45 3.54
N ASP A 248 31.73 4.84 4.77
CA ASP A 248 31.03 3.95 5.68
C ASP A 248 29.51 4.02 5.43
N GLU A 249 28.98 2.90 4.96
CA GLU A 249 27.54 2.69 4.73
C GLU A 249 26.98 1.55 5.61
N ARG A 250 27.83 0.93 6.44
CA ARG A 250 27.49 -0.31 7.15
C ARG A 250 27.56 -0.19 8.67
N ASN A 251 28.43 0.65 9.21
CA ASN A 251 28.68 0.71 10.65
C ASN A 251 27.92 1.85 11.35
N PHE A 252 26.96 2.48 10.66
CA PHE A 252 26.11 3.53 11.20
C PHE A 252 26.89 4.72 11.79
N SER A 253 28.06 5.04 11.22
CA SER A 253 28.88 6.17 11.70
C SER A 253 28.42 7.55 11.20
N ARG A 254 27.37 7.59 10.39
CA ARG A 254 26.62 8.77 9.93
C ARG A 254 25.22 8.35 9.47
N ALA A 255 24.30 9.30 9.33
CA ALA A 255 23.05 9.03 8.63
C ALA A 255 23.33 8.82 7.12
N VAL A 256 22.67 7.82 6.54
CA VAL A 256 22.72 7.59 5.09
C VAL A 256 21.39 8.08 4.52
N PRO A 257 21.40 9.09 3.63
CA PRO A 257 20.17 9.56 3.01
C PRO A 257 19.44 8.41 2.33
N ARG A 258 18.14 8.31 2.57
CA ARG A 258 17.30 7.24 2.03
C ARG A 258 16.26 7.81 1.09
N ARG A 259 15.86 7.03 0.10
CA ARG A 259 14.78 7.45 -0.78
C ARG A 259 13.44 7.38 -0.08
N LEU A 260 12.55 8.27 -0.46
CA LEU A 260 11.20 8.30 0.08
C LEU A 260 10.36 7.18 -0.55
N PRO A 261 9.50 6.52 0.24
CA PRO A 261 8.54 5.54 -0.30
C PRO A 261 7.67 6.14 -1.39
N ALA A 262 7.24 5.31 -2.34
CA ALA A 262 6.43 5.70 -3.49
C ALA A 262 5.21 6.58 -3.15
N GLU A 263 4.52 6.24 -2.07
CA GLU A 263 3.34 6.95 -1.59
C GLU A 263 3.70 8.37 -1.13
N ILE A 264 4.82 8.50 -0.40
CA ILE A 264 5.32 9.78 0.10
C ILE A 264 5.82 10.64 -1.06
N ALA A 265 6.58 10.06 -1.99
CA ALA A 265 7.06 10.74 -3.18
C ALA A 265 5.92 11.36 -4.00
N PHE A 266 4.85 10.58 -4.23
CA PHE A 266 3.68 11.05 -4.96
C PHE A 266 2.87 12.10 -4.18
N ASP A 267 2.69 11.89 -2.87
CA ASP A 267 1.99 12.85 -2.00
C ASP A 267 2.75 14.19 -1.94
N MET A 268 4.09 14.17 -1.94
CA MET A 268 4.92 15.38 -1.98
C MET A 268 4.81 16.13 -3.30
N MET A 269 4.79 15.43 -4.44
CA MET A 269 4.53 16.05 -5.74
C MET A 269 3.15 16.72 -5.76
N THR A 270 2.15 16.01 -5.24
CA THR A 270 0.77 16.53 -5.14
C THR A 270 0.69 17.74 -4.20
N GLN A 271 1.44 17.73 -3.11
CA GLN A 271 1.51 18.85 -2.16
C GLN A 271 2.20 20.07 -2.78
N ALA A 272 3.33 19.88 -3.46
CA ALA A 272 4.12 20.96 -4.01
C ALA A 272 3.37 21.78 -5.09
N THR A 273 2.48 21.14 -5.84
CA THR A 273 1.80 21.79 -6.99
C THR A 273 0.39 22.31 -6.67
N ARG A 274 -0.20 21.95 -5.52
CA ARG A 274 -1.57 22.37 -5.15
C ARG A 274 -1.62 23.81 -4.66
N ASN A 275 -2.75 24.45 -4.94
CA ASN A 275 -3.14 25.69 -4.26
C ASN A 275 -3.48 25.46 -2.79
N ASP A 276 -3.56 26.54 -2.02
CA ASP A 276 -3.67 26.48 -0.55
C ASP A 276 -4.95 25.79 -0.09
N ARG A 277 -6.06 26.03 -0.79
CA ARG A 277 -7.36 25.39 -0.49
C ARG A 277 -7.28 23.87 -0.69
N LYS A 278 -6.83 23.42 -1.86
CA LYS A 278 -6.67 21.99 -2.18
C LYS A 278 -5.62 21.33 -1.28
N TYR A 279 -4.59 22.06 -0.87
CA TYR A 279 -3.58 21.61 0.09
C TYR A 279 -4.18 21.42 1.48
N ALA A 280 -4.93 22.40 2.01
CA ALA A 280 -5.62 22.29 3.29
C ALA A 280 -6.59 21.09 3.32
N GLU A 281 -7.33 20.86 2.22
CA GLU A 281 -8.17 19.67 2.06
C GLU A 281 -7.34 18.37 1.99
N PHE A 282 -6.16 18.39 1.35
CA PHE A 282 -5.27 17.24 1.21
C PHE A 282 -4.69 16.76 2.55
N VAL A 283 -4.31 17.70 3.41
CA VAL A 283 -3.72 17.37 4.72
C VAL A 283 -4.75 16.93 5.75
N THR A 284 -6.00 17.33 5.58
CA THR A 284 -7.11 16.97 6.49
C THR A 284 -7.84 15.70 6.08
N VAL A 285 -7.98 15.42 4.78
CA VAL A 285 -8.72 14.27 4.27
C VAL A 285 -7.78 13.12 3.91
N LEU A 286 -7.62 12.17 4.83
CA LEU A 286 -6.73 11.00 4.65
C LEU A 286 -6.98 10.23 3.34
N ASN A 287 -8.25 10.02 2.96
CA ASN A 287 -8.63 9.24 1.77
C ASN A 287 -8.16 9.83 0.43
N ARG A 288 -7.60 11.04 0.43
CA ARG A 288 -7.02 11.68 -0.77
C ARG A 288 -5.51 11.47 -0.90
N ARG A 289 -4.86 10.91 0.13
CA ARG A 289 -3.42 10.63 0.15
C ARG A 289 -3.12 9.27 -0.44
N ALA A 290 -2.03 9.17 -1.18
CA ALA A 290 -1.56 7.92 -1.77
C ALA A 290 -1.26 6.85 -0.71
N LEU A 291 -0.89 7.29 0.49
CA LEU A 291 -0.75 6.43 1.68
C LEU A 291 -2.00 5.59 2.00
N THR A 292 -3.20 6.08 1.67
CA THR A 292 -4.46 5.37 1.94
C THR A 292 -4.92 4.47 0.81
N ILE A 293 -4.25 4.52 -0.35
CA ILE A 293 -4.59 3.66 -1.49
C ILE A 293 -4.32 2.21 -1.07
N PRO A 294 -5.32 1.31 -1.10
CA PRO A 294 -5.23 -0.02 -0.51
C PRO A 294 -4.29 -0.99 -1.27
N GLY A 295 -3.67 -0.57 -2.36
CA GLY A 295 -2.61 -1.29 -3.08
C GLY A 295 -2.49 -0.83 -4.53
N SER A 296 -1.30 -0.95 -5.13
CA SER A 296 -1.14 -0.82 -6.57
C SER A 296 -1.63 -2.11 -7.25
N ALA A 297 -2.45 -1.99 -8.28
CA ALA A 297 -2.82 -3.12 -9.12
C ALA A 297 -2.50 -2.77 -10.58
N LEU A 298 -1.64 -3.58 -11.21
CA LEU A 298 -1.30 -3.43 -12.64
C LEU A 298 -2.55 -3.47 -13.56
N LYS A 299 -3.64 -4.10 -13.10
CA LYS A 299 -4.94 -4.16 -13.80
C LYS A 299 -5.86 -2.98 -13.52
N ALA A 300 -5.49 -2.07 -12.61
CA ALA A 300 -6.28 -0.93 -12.15
C ALA A 300 -5.84 0.41 -12.75
N ARG A 301 -5.08 0.39 -13.86
CA ARG A 301 -4.67 1.57 -14.64
C ARG A 301 -5.79 2.59 -14.93
N ASN A 302 -7.07 2.19 -14.83
CA ASN A 302 -8.23 3.04 -15.11
C ASN A 302 -9.03 3.49 -13.88
N THR A 303 -8.57 3.21 -12.65
CA THR A 303 -9.33 3.55 -11.43
C THR A 303 -8.67 4.57 -10.52
N ASN A 304 -7.34 4.69 -10.52
CA ASN A 304 -6.64 5.70 -9.74
C ASN A 304 -5.43 6.25 -10.52
N PRO A 305 -5.36 7.56 -10.80
CA PRO A 305 -4.21 8.18 -11.46
C PRO A 305 -2.88 7.89 -10.74
N ALA A 306 -2.90 7.72 -9.41
CA ALA A 306 -1.69 7.45 -8.64
C ALA A 306 -1.07 6.06 -8.90
N ASP A 307 -1.83 5.08 -9.43
CA ASP A 307 -1.36 3.69 -9.54
C ASP A 307 -0.11 3.54 -10.42
N TYR A 308 -0.02 4.33 -11.50
CA TYR A 308 1.13 4.31 -12.39
C TYR A 308 2.37 4.89 -11.69
N ALA A 309 2.26 6.10 -11.11
CA ALA A 309 3.34 6.71 -10.35
C ALA A 309 3.81 5.80 -9.20
N LEU A 310 2.88 5.24 -8.42
CA LEU A 310 3.21 4.32 -7.33
C LEU A 310 4.01 3.11 -7.80
N THR A 311 3.68 2.56 -8.97
CA THR A 311 4.43 1.45 -9.56
C THR A 311 5.83 1.90 -9.99
N VAL A 312 5.96 3.08 -10.61
CA VAL A 312 7.25 3.66 -11.03
C VAL A 312 8.17 3.89 -9.84
N PHE A 313 7.64 4.38 -8.71
CA PHE A 313 8.40 4.61 -7.48
C PHE A 313 8.60 3.37 -6.61
N GLY A 314 8.32 2.17 -7.12
CA GLY A 314 8.72 0.91 -6.46
C GLY A 314 7.72 0.37 -5.44
N ARG A 315 6.45 0.80 -5.47
CA ARG A 315 5.40 0.20 -4.63
C ARG A 315 5.09 -1.21 -5.09
N SER A 316 5.26 -2.19 -4.20
CA SER A 316 4.91 -3.57 -4.47
C SER A 316 3.41 -3.76 -4.66
N ILE A 317 3.04 -4.73 -5.49
CA ILE A 317 1.65 -5.14 -5.65
C ILE A 317 1.12 -5.77 -4.36
N ARG A 318 -0.18 -5.63 -4.10
CA ARG A 318 -0.81 -6.16 -2.88
C ARG A 318 -0.63 -7.67 -2.65
N ASP A 319 -0.34 -8.43 -3.70
CA ASP A 319 -0.19 -9.89 -3.66
C ASP A 319 1.19 -10.35 -3.16
N THR A 320 2.13 -9.43 -2.97
CA THR A 320 3.50 -9.74 -2.52
C THR A 320 3.62 -9.76 -0.99
N ASN A 321 4.53 -10.60 -0.50
CA ASN A 321 4.68 -10.85 0.93
C ASN A 321 5.79 -10.06 1.59
N CYS A 322 6.74 -9.59 0.79
CA CYS A 322 8.01 -9.10 1.25
C CYS A 322 8.03 -7.58 1.18
N ASP A 323 8.45 -6.94 2.27
CA ASP A 323 8.84 -5.53 2.20
C ASP A 323 10.06 -5.35 1.27
N CYS A 324 10.85 -6.42 1.06
CA CYS A 324 11.93 -6.46 0.09
C CYS A 324 11.50 -6.41 -1.38
N ASP A 325 10.20 -6.61 -1.70
CA ASP A 325 9.69 -6.39 -3.05
C ASP A 325 9.48 -4.88 -3.32
N ARG A 326 9.62 -4.02 -2.30
CA ARG A 326 9.64 -2.57 -2.47
C ARG A 326 11.05 -2.19 -2.88
N THR A 327 11.16 -1.45 -3.97
CA THR A 327 12.47 -1.00 -4.46
C THR A 327 12.64 0.48 -4.20
N GLU A 328 13.48 0.81 -3.23
CA GLU A 328 13.95 2.18 -3.00
C GLU A 328 15.17 2.52 -3.88
N GLU A 329 15.63 1.57 -4.70
CA GLU A 329 16.71 1.80 -5.65
C GLU A 329 16.32 2.86 -6.71
N PRO A 330 17.27 3.73 -7.08
CA PRO A 330 17.04 4.71 -8.13
C PRO A 330 16.83 4.00 -9.46
N SER A 331 15.74 4.34 -10.15
CA SER A 331 15.49 3.85 -11.51
C SER A 331 15.47 4.98 -12.53
N LEU A 332 15.82 4.63 -13.77
CA LEU A 332 15.69 5.55 -14.91
C LEU A 332 14.23 6.00 -15.07
N LEU A 333 13.27 5.10 -14.87
CA LEU A 333 11.84 5.42 -14.98
C LEU A 333 11.40 6.49 -13.97
N GLN A 334 11.89 6.44 -12.74
CA GLN A 334 11.59 7.48 -11.74
C GLN A 334 12.17 8.84 -12.15
N THR A 335 13.38 8.85 -12.70
CA THR A 335 14.04 10.07 -13.16
C THR A 335 13.32 10.68 -14.37
N ILE A 336 12.87 9.83 -15.30
CA ILE A 336 12.05 10.25 -16.44
C ILE A 336 10.72 10.80 -15.91
N PHE A 337 10.10 10.12 -14.93
CA PHE A 337 8.83 10.53 -14.35
C PHE A 337 8.85 11.97 -13.85
N VAL A 338 9.84 12.34 -13.03
CA VAL A 338 9.94 13.70 -12.50
C VAL A 338 10.29 14.76 -13.54
N ARG A 339 10.91 14.37 -14.66
CA ARG A 339 11.37 15.31 -15.69
C ARG A 339 10.32 15.64 -16.72
N ASN A 340 9.61 14.64 -17.25
CA ASN A 340 8.81 14.83 -18.45
C ASN A 340 7.51 14.00 -18.51
N ASP A 341 7.11 13.33 -17.44
CA ASP A 341 5.87 12.56 -17.45
C ASP A 341 4.65 13.47 -17.47
N GLY A 342 3.68 13.12 -18.33
CA GLY A 342 2.46 13.90 -18.53
C GLY A 342 1.66 14.06 -17.24
N GLN A 343 1.70 13.09 -16.33
CA GLN A 343 1.02 13.18 -15.05
C GLN A 343 1.59 14.31 -14.19
N LEU A 344 2.91 14.33 -13.96
CA LEU A 344 3.53 15.38 -13.15
C LEU A 344 3.41 16.75 -13.82
N LEU A 345 3.63 16.84 -15.13
CA LEU A 345 3.49 18.11 -15.85
C LEU A 345 2.06 18.64 -15.76
N SER A 346 1.05 17.78 -15.83
CA SER A 346 -0.35 18.17 -15.63
C SER A 346 -0.69 18.58 -14.19
N MET A 347 0.07 18.10 -13.20
CA MET A 347 -0.07 18.53 -11.80
C MET A 347 0.52 19.93 -11.58
N ILE A 348 1.65 20.22 -12.22
CA ILE A 348 2.29 21.54 -12.19
C ILE A 348 1.38 22.56 -12.90
N ASP A 349 0.87 22.19 -14.07
CA ASP A 349 0.03 23.04 -14.92
C ASP A 349 -1.48 22.78 -14.69
N ASP A 350 -1.89 22.46 -13.45
CA ASP A 350 -3.31 22.29 -13.06
C ASP A 350 -4.00 23.66 -13.12
N ASP A 351 -5.15 23.73 -13.80
CA ASP A 351 -5.95 24.95 -13.98
C ASP A 351 -6.52 25.50 -12.64
N ASP A 352 -6.45 24.71 -11.56
CA ASP A 352 -6.73 25.10 -10.17
C ASP A 352 -5.53 24.69 -9.27
N GLY A 353 -4.31 24.96 -9.74
CA GLY A 353 -3.02 24.70 -9.05
C GLY A 353 -2.39 25.95 -8.42
N TRP A 354 -1.21 25.80 -7.83
CA TRP A 354 -0.50 26.91 -7.17
C TRP A 354 -0.06 28.01 -8.13
N LEU A 355 0.41 27.66 -9.33
CA LEU A 355 0.82 28.65 -10.33
C LEU A 355 -0.35 29.56 -10.75
N VAL A 356 -1.55 28.98 -10.87
CA VAL A 356 -2.78 29.74 -11.16
C VAL A 356 -3.17 30.63 -9.98
N GLN A 357 -3.02 30.12 -8.74
CA GLN A 357 -3.23 30.94 -7.54
C GLN A 357 -2.32 32.17 -7.55
N ILE A 358 -1.02 32.00 -7.80
CA ILE A 358 -0.06 33.11 -7.92
C ILE A 358 -0.47 34.06 -9.05
N ALA A 359 -0.78 33.53 -10.23
CA ALA A 359 -1.17 34.35 -11.37
C ALA A 359 -2.40 35.21 -11.04
N HIS A 360 -3.39 34.65 -10.36
CA HIS A 360 -4.58 35.38 -9.91
C HIS A 360 -4.27 36.42 -8.82
N GLU A 361 -3.46 36.06 -7.82
CA GLU A 361 -3.10 36.95 -6.70
C GLU A 361 -2.37 38.21 -7.16
N TYR A 362 -1.50 38.09 -8.16
CA TYR A 362 -0.72 39.20 -8.71
C TYR A 362 -1.27 39.76 -10.03
N ASN A 363 -2.44 39.30 -10.48
CA ASN A 363 -3.08 39.70 -11.74
C ASN A 363 -2.16 39.56 -12.98
N LEU A 364 -1.50 38.41 -13.07
CA LEU A 364 -0.63 38.00 -14.17
C LEU A 364 -1.33 36.98 -15.09
N PRO A 365 -0.97 36.92 -16.39
CA PRO A 365 -1.47 35.87 -17.26
C PRO A 365 -0.91 34.49 -16.85
N PHE A 366 -1.70 33.45 -17.09
CA PHE A 366 -1.25 32.06 -17.00
C PHE A 366 -1.60 31.34 -18.29
N GLU A 367 -0.63 30.64 -18.87
CA GLU A 367 -0.84 29.77 -20.03
C GLU A 367 -0.38 28.35 -19.70
N ARG A 368 -1.29 27.40 -19.84
CA ARG A 368 -1.00 25.98 -19.65
C ARG A 368 0.02 25.49 -20.70
N LYS A 369 1.17 24.99 -20.25
CA LYS A 369 2.22 24.45 -21.14
C LYS A 369 2.12 22.94 -21.36
N SER A 370 1.66 22.18 -20.36
CA SER A 370 1.42 20.74 -20.50
C SER A 370 0.33 20.48 -21.54
N GLN A 371 0.58 19.53 -22.46
CA GLN A 371 -0.52 18.97 -23.23
C GLN A 371 -1.27 18.01 -22.30
N PRO A 372 -2.58 18.18 -22.05
CA PRO A 372 -3.34 17.12 -21.40
C PRO A 372 -3.15 15.85 -22.24
N GLU A 373 -2.96 14.70 -21.59
CA GLU A 373 -2.93 13.42 -22.27
C GLU A 373 -4.29 13.20 -22.98
N LYS A 374 -4.42 13.72 -24.22
CA LYS A 374 -5.59 13.54 -25.08
C LYS A 374 -5.91 12.06 -25.30
N SER A 375 -4.89 11.21 -25.12
CA SER A 375 -4.94 9.75 -25.05
C SER A 375 -5.92 9.26 -23.97
N ASP A 376 -5.83 9.78 -22.76
CA ASP A 376 -6.51 9.20 -21.60
C ASP A 376 -7.92 9.74 -21.42
N GLU A 377 -8.19 11.01 -21.72
CA GLU A 377 -9.57 11.51 -21.78
C GLU A 377 -10.35 10.84 -22.90
N LYS A 378 -9.77 10.70 -24.09
CA LYS A 378 -10.45 10.05 -25.22
C LYS A 378 -10.65 8.55 -24.97
N LYS A 379 -9.67 7.86 -24.36
CA LYS A 379 -9.83 6.46 -23.90
C LYS A 379 -10.82 6.33 -22.74
N ALA A 380 -10.84 7.26 -21.80
CA ALA A 380 -11.77 7.26 -20.67
C ALA A 380 -13.20 7.52 -21.14
N ARG A 381 -13.40 8.48 -22.05
CA ARG A 381 -14.68 8.79 -22.70
C ARG A 381 -15.13 7.62 -23.57
N ALA A 382 -14.24 7.02 -24.36
CA ALA A 382 -14.54 5.80 -25.12
C ALA A 382 -14.86 4.59 -24.22
N GLY A 383 -14.15 4.43 -23.11
CA GLY A 383 -14.36 3.36 -22.12
C GLY A 383 -15.68 3.54 -21.36
N ALA A 384 -16.00 4.76 -20.95
CA ALA A 384 -17.29 5.11 -20.36
C ALA A 384 -18.43 4.89 -21.36
N MET A 385 -18.25 5.27 -22.62
CA MET A 385 -19.23 5.02 -23.67
C MET A 385 -19.44 3.52 -23.93
N ARG A 386 -18.36 2.71 -23.91
CA ARG A 386 -18.45 1.25 -24.02
C ARG A 386 -19.24 0.64 -22.85
N ARG A 387 -19.04 1.11 -21.62
CA ARG A 387 -19.80 0.67 -20.44
C ARG A 387 -21.28 1.01 -20.57
N LEU A 388 -21.60 2.24 -20.98
CA LEU A 388 -22.98 2.68 -21.19
C LEU A 388 -23.68 1.88 -22.29
N LYS A 389 -22.99 1.56 -23.41
CA LYS A 389 -23.53 0.69 -24.47
C LYS A 389 -23.87 -0.71 -23.96
N VAL A 390 -22.97 -1.34 -23.19
CA VAL A 390 -23.23 -2.66 -22.58
C VAL A 390 -24.40 -2.60 -21.59
N GLN A 391 -24.49 -1.53 -20.81
CA GLN A 391 -25.60 -1.33 -19.86
C GLN A 391 -26.94 -1.14 -20.58
N ILE A 392 -26.97 -0.37 -21.66
CA ILE A 392 -28.16 -0.21 -22.53
C ILE A 392 -28.61 -1.56 -23.06
N GLN A 393 -27.70 -2.36 -23.61
CA GLN A 393 -28.01 -3.69 -24.14
C GLN A 393 -28.60 -4.61 -23.06
N ARG A 394 -27.98 -4.66 -21.87
CA ARG A 394 -28.51 -5.47 -20.76
C ARG A 394 -29.90 -5.03 -20.31
N ILE A 395 -30.16 -3.73 -20.22
CA ILE A 395 -31.48 -3.22 -19.84
C ILE A 395 -32.52 -3.58 -20.92
N GLN A 396 -32.16 -3.53 -22.21
CA GLN A 396 -33.04 -3.95 -23.30
C GLN A 396 -33.37 -5.45 -23.24
N GLU A 397 -32.38 -6.30 -22.96
CA GLU A 397 -32.58 -7.74 -22.75
C GLU A 397 -33.50 -8.01 -21.54
N GLN A 398 -33.33 -7.26 -20.45
CA GLN A 398 -34.19 -7.35 -19.27
C GLN A 398 -35.62 -6.86 -19.52
N ILE A 399 -35.81 -5.84 -20.37
CA ILE A 399 -37.13 -5.38 -20.79
C ILE A 399 -37.83 -6.49 -21.57
N ALA A 400 -37.17 -7.05 -22.59
CA ALA A 400 -37.73 -8.12 -23.40
C ALA A 400 -38.14 -9.33 -22.54
N ALA A 401 -37.28 -9.76 -21.60
CA ALA A 401 -37.59 -10.84 -20.68
C ALA A 401 -38.73 -10.50 -19.70
N ALA A 402 -38.85 -9.25 -19.26
CA ALA A 402 -39.93 -8.80 -18.37
C ALA A 402 -41.28 -8.71 -19.10
N GLU A 403 -41.27 -8.32 -20.37
CA GLU A 403 -42.46 -8.28 -21.24
C GLU A 403 -42.94 -9.68 -21.59
N GLU A 404 -42.03 -10.60 -21.95
CA GLU A 404 -42.33 -12.01 -22.20
C GLU A 404 -42.90 -12.70 -20.95
N ALA A 405 -42.42 -12.33 -19.76
CA ALA A 405 -42.92 -12.82 -18.48
C ALA A 405 -44.19 -12.11 -17.96
N GLY A 406 -44.78 -11.17 -18.72
CA GLY A 406 -46.00 -10.46 -18.33
C GLY A 406 -45.85 -9.50 -17.13
N LYS A 407 -44.63 -9.07 -16.79
CA LYS A 407 -44.34 -8.23 -15.62
C LYS A 407 -44.37 -6.73 -15.95
N THR A 408 -45.56 -6.20 -16.22
CA THR A 408 -45.79 -4.84 -16.74
C THR A 408 -45.16 -3.72 -15.90
N GLN A 409 -45.20 -3.83 -14.57
CA GLN A 409 -44.64 -2.80 -13.68
C GLN A 409 -43.10 -2.83 -13.66
N GLN A 410 -42.49 -4.00 -13.84
CA GLN A 410 -41.04 -4.16 -13.94
C GLN A 410 -40.53 -3.65 -15.29
N ALA A 411 -41.23 -3.96 -16.38
CA ALA A 411 -40.92 -3.44 -17.72
C ALA A 411 -40.97 -1.90 -17.75
N LYS A 412 -41.95 -1.27 -17.10
CA LYS A 412 -42.04 0.21 -16.99
C LYS A 412 -40.84 0.83 -16.27
N ARG A 413 -40.42 0.26 -15.13
CA ARG A 413 -39.23 0.74 -14.38
C ARG A 413 -37.94 0.61 -15.19
N LEU A 414 -37.80 -0.49 -15.93
CA LEU A 414 -36.64 -0.72 -16.79
C LEU A 414 -36.62 0.25 -17.99
N HIS A 415 -37.77 0.61 -18.55
CA HIS A 415 -37.89 1.67 -19.56
C HIS A 415 -37.43 3.03 -19.05
N ASP A 416 -37.83 3.41 -17.83
CA ASP A 416 -37.40 4.68 -17.22
C ASP A 416 -35.88 4.69 -16.95
N GLN A 417 -35.32 3.57 -16.51
CA GLN A 417 -33.88 3.40 -16.36
C GLN A 417 -33.15 3.49 -17.71
N LEU A 418 -33.68 2.86 -18.75
CA LEU A 418 -33.11 2.91 -20.11
C LEU A 418 -33.04 4.35 -20.62
N GLN A 419 -34.09 5.16 -20.37
CA GLN A 419 -34.09 6.57 -20.77
C GLN A 419 -33.00 7.39 -20.06
N LYS A 420 -32.80 7.19 -18.75
CA LYS A 420 -31.74 7.89 -17.98
C LYS A 420 -30.34 7.55 -18.50
N VAL A 421 -30.08 6.27 -18.77
CA VAL A 421 -28.80 5.80 -19.30
C VAL A 421 -28.56 6.33 -20.72
N ARG A 422 -29.59 6.35 -21.57
CA ARG A 422 -29.50 6.93 -22.93
C ARG A 422 -29.21 8.45 -22.90
N ARG A 423 -29.81 9.20 -21.97
CA ARG A 423 -29.49 10.64 -21.79
C ARG A 423 -28.03 10.85 -21.40
N SER A 424 -27.53 10.05 -20.46
CA SER A 424 -26.13 10.08 -20.02
C SER A 424 -25.17 9.74 -21.16
N ALA A 425 -25.52 8.74 -21.98
CA ALA A 425 -24.76 8.37 -23.17
C ALA A 425 -24.74 9.49 -24.24
N LYS A 426 -25.87 10.18 -24.42
CA LYS A 426 -25.99 11.31 -25.36
C LYS A 426 -25.17 12.54 -24.90
N GLN A 427 -25.12 12.81 -23.60
CA GLN A 427 -24.26 13.85 -23.04
C GLN A 427 -22.77 13.53 -23.24
N LEU A 428 -22.40 12.25 -23.12
CA LEU A 428 -21.02 11.83 -23.31
C LEU A 428 -20.55 11.89 -24.78
N ASP A 429 -21.47 11.63 -25.72
CA ASP A 429 -21.26 11.57 -27.18
C ASP A 429 -21.40 12.95 -27.86
N ALA A 430 -21.88 13.97 -27.15
CA ALA A 430 -21.88 15.34 -27.64
C ALA A 430 -20.43 15.84 -27.82
N PRO A 431 -20.11 16.56 -28.92
CA PRO A 431 -18.83 17.24 -29.04
C PRO A 431 -18.68 18.21 -27.86
N ALA A 432 -17.49 18.29 -27.27
CA ALA A 432 -17.21 19.29 -26.24
C ALA A 432 -17.51 20.66 -26.85
N THR A 433 -18.54 21.33 -26.33
CA THR A 433 -18.84 22.71 -26.69
C THR A 433 -17.74 23.58 -26.10
N GLU A 434 -17.20 24.52 -26.88
CA GLU A 434 -16.16 25.48 -26.47
C GLU A 434 -16.62 26.42 -25.32
N ASP A 435 -17.83 26.26 -24.80
CA ASP A 435 -18.48 27.13 -23.79
C ASP A 435 -18.43 26.60 -22.35
N ASP A 436 -17.78 25.46 -22.07
CA ASP A 436 -17.61 24.97 -20.69
C ASP A 436 -16.44 25.65 -19.92
N ASP A 437 -15.82 26.69 -20.48
CA ASP A 437 -14.84 27.57 -19.81
C ASP A 437 -15.51 28.69 -18.99
N LYS A 438 -16.67 28.39 -18.41
CA LYS A 438 -17.25 29.23 -17.37
C LYS A 438 -17.30 28.43 -16.09
N SER A 439 -16.23 28.59 -15.33
CA SER A 439 -16.24 28.43 -13.87
C SER A 439 -17.55 28.99 -13.31
N PRO A 440 -18.20 28.32 -12.34
CA PRO A 440 -19.42 28.83 -11.76
C PRO A 440 -19.13 30.23 -11.22
N THR A 441 -19.75 31.23 -11.83
CA THR A 441 -19.78 32.58 -11.29
C THR A 441 -20.49 32.49 -9.95
N ASP A 442 -19.72 32.68 -8.88
CA ASP A 442 -20.25 32.83 -7.54
C ASP A 442 -21.38 33.86 -7.58
N SER A 443 -22.53 33.43 -7.06
CA SER A 443 -23.70 34.27 -6.86
C SER A 443 -23.28 35.57 -6.17
N GLU A 444 -23.57 36.69 -6.82
CA GLU A 444 -23.48 38.03 -6.26
C GLU A 444 -24.18 38.06 -4.90
N SER A 445 -23.37 38.03 -3.84
CA SER A 445 -23.74 38.65 -2.58
C SER A 445 -23.00 39.97 -2.54
N GLU A 446 -23.72 41.06 -2.80
CA GLU A 446 -23.25 42.41 -2.54
C GLU A 446 -22.89 42.52 -1.06
N LYS A 447 -21.61 42.31 -0.76
CA LYS A 447 -20.96 42.92 0.39
C LYS A 447 -19.99 43.94 -0.17
N THR A 448 -20.25 45.20 0.16
CA THR A 448 -19.33 46.31 0.00
C THR A 448 -17.99 45.95 0.63
N VAL A 449 -17.02 45.54 -0.19
CA VAL A 449 -15.62 45.33 0.20
C VAL A 449 -14.81 46.30 -0.64
N GLY A 450 -13.98 47.10 0.03
CA GLY A 450 -13.10 48.07 -0.61
C GLY A 450 -12.23 47.42 -1.68
N THR A 451 -11.83 48.22 -2.67
CA THR A 451 -10.97 47.82 -3.79
C THR A 451 -9.83 46.92 -3.29
N PRO A 452 -9.72 45.66 -3.76
CA PRO A 452 -8.61 44.80 -3.37
C PRO A 452 -7.31 45.47 -3.79
N VAL A 453 -6.43 45.74 -2.82
CA VAL A 453 -5.07 46.18 -3.11
C VAL A 453 -4.34 44.96 -3.65
N VAL A 454 -4.08 44.94 -4.95
CA VAL A 454 -3.27 43.88 -5.56
C VAL A 454 -1.86 44.00 -4.98
N PRO A 455 -1.32 42.94 -4.35
CA PRO A 455 0.03 42.97 -3.82
C PRO A 455 1.05 43.20 -4.95
N THR A 456 2.15 43.88 -4.63
CA THR A 456 3.25 44.06 -5.59
C THR A 456 3.98 42.72 -5.75
N TRP A 457 4.32 42.35 -6.98
CA TRP A 457 5.02 41.10 -7.30
C TRP A 457 6.28 40.94 -6.45
N ASN A 458 6.24 39.98 -5.51
CA ASN A 458 7.31 39.74 -4.55
C ASN A 458 8.02 38.42 -4.89
N VAL A 459 9.02 38.51 -5.78
CA VAL A 459 9.79 37.34 -6.26
C VAL A 459 10.40 36.54 -5.12
N MET A 460 10.93 37.23 -4.10
CA MET A 460 11.58 36.58 -2.95
C MET A 460 10.61 35.70 -2.16
N GLU A 461 9.40 36.20 -1.90
CA GLU A 461 8.37 35.47 -1.16
C GLU A 461 7.89 34.23 -1.94
N ILE A 462 7.71 34.37 -3.25
CA ILE A 462 7.31 33.25 -4.12
C ILE A 462 8.41 32.18 -4.19
N ILE A 463 9.68 32.58 -4.29
CA ILE A 463 10.80 31.62 -4.24
C ILE A 463 10.85 30.92 -2.88
N ASN A 464 10.73 31.66 -1.78
CA ASN A 464 10.69 31.07 -0.44
C ASN A 464 9.55 30.05 -0.32
N GLU A 465 8.37 30.37 -0.83
CA GLU A 465 7.25 29.47 -0.85
C GLU A 465 7.53 28.23 -1.71
N ALA A 466 8.14 28.38 -2.90
CA ALA A 466 8.57 27.28 -3.77
C ALA A 466 9.49 26.30 -3.05
N TYR A 467 10.47 26.81 -2.30
CA TYR A 467 11.41 25.99 -1.52
C TYR A 467 10.74 25.33 -0.31
N LEU A 468 9.88 26.04 0.42
CA LEU A 468 9.17 25.47 1.57
C LEU A 468 8.20 24.35 1.14
N ARG A 469 7.48 24.54 0.04
CA ARG A 469 6.49 23.56 -0.47
C ARG A 469 7.13 22.35 -1.15
N THR A 470 8.40 22.41 -1.52
CA THR A 470 9.14 21.29 -2.17
C THR A 470 10.19 20.65 -1.27
N LEU A 471 11.07 21.43 -0.65
CA LEU A 471 12.24 20.99 0.11
C LEU A 471 12.11 21.22 1.63
N SER A 472 11.03 21.84 2.09
CA SER A 472 10.77 22.12 3.53
C SER A 472 11.87 22.94 4.22
N ARG A 473 12.57 23.79 3.47
CA ARG A 473 13.58 24.75 3.96
C ARG A 473 13.52 26.02 3.15
N PHE A 474 14.22 27.07 3.60
CA PHE A 474 14.47 28.25 2.79
C PHE A 474 15.62 28.02 1.79
N PRO A 475 15.65 28.76 0.67
CA PRO A 475 16.81 28.79 -0.21
C PRO A 475 18.03 29.37 0.52
N THR A 476 19.21 28.95 0.10
CA THR A 476 20.46 29.67 0.38
C THR A 476 20.55 30.96 -0.44
N ASP A 477 21.45 31.88 -0.09
CA ASP A 477 21.62 33.14 -0.82
C ASP A 477 21.93 32.92 -2.31
N ASP A 478 22.79 31.94 -2.63
CA ASP A 478 23.15 31.58 -4.02
C ASP A 478 21.95 30.97 -4.78
N GLU A 479 21.16 30.12 -4.12
CA GLU A 479 19.95 29.51 -4.65
C GLU A 479 18.87 30.56 -4.94
N LEU A 480 18.70 31.52 -4.02
CA LEU A 480 17.76 32.63 -4.16
C LEU A 480 18.14 33.52 -5.34
N GLN A 481 19.41 33.93 -5.42
CA GLN A 481 19.91 34.77 -6.51
C GLN A 481 19.77 34.08 -7.87
N THR A 482 20.05 32.77 -7.93
CA THR A 482 19.91 31.99 -9.17
C THR A 482 18.45 31.90 -9.62
N ALA A 483 17.53 31.64 -8.68
CA ALA A 483 16.10 31.57 -8.98
C ALA A 483 15.52 32.94 -9.38
N GLU A 484 15.94 34.03 -8.72
CA GLU A 484 15.52 35.39 -9.07
C GLU A 484 15.99 35.79 -10.46
N MET A 485 17.25 35.50 -10.80
CA MET A 485 17.78 35.73 -12.14
C MET A 485 17.01 34.92 -13.20
N TYR A 486 16.73 33.65 -12.93
CA TYR A 486 15.96 32.80 -13.84
C TYR A 486 14.53 33.32 -14.09
N ILE A 487 13.84 33.76 -13.03
CA ILE A 487 12.49 34.34 -13.16
C ILE A 487 12.53 35.67 -13.93
N SER A 488 13.55 36.50 -13.67
CA SER A 488 13.70 37.80 -14.32
C SER A 488 14.05 37.69 -15.81
N ASP A 489 14.81 36.66 -16.20
CA ASP A 489 15.18 36.37 -17.59
C ASP A 489 14.06 35.65 -18.37
N SER A 490 13.02 35.19 -17.68
CA SER A 490 11.89 34.48 -18.30
C SER A 490 10.96 35.47 -19.02
N ALA A 491 10.40 35.04 -20.15
CA ALA A 491 9.47 35.87 -20.93
C ALA A 491 8.15 36.16 -20.19
N ASP A 492 7.75 35.24 -19.30
CA ASP A 492 6.60 35.34 -18.42
C ASP A 492 7.05 35.03 -16.98
N PRO A 493 6.79 35.90 -15.99
CA PRO A 493 7.18 35.65 -14.61
C PRO A 493 6.58 34.36 -14.04
N VAL A 494 5.34 34.00 -14.41
CA VAL A 494 4.70 32.78 -13.93
C VAL A 494 5.35 31.53 -14.54
N ASP A 495 5.73 31.57 -15.82
CA ASP A 495 6.55 30.52 -16.46
C ASP A 495 7.96 30.40 -15.83
N GLY A 496 8.55 31.52 -15.40
CA GLY A 496 9.77 31.51 -14.60
C GLY A 496 9.61 30.75 -13.28
N VAL A 497 8.53 31.05 -12.53
CA VAL A 497 8.21 30.33 -11.27
C VAL A 497 7.92 28.86 -11.54
N ARG A 498 7.22 28.54 -12.63
CA ARG A 498 6.99 27.16 -13.09
C ARG A 498 8.32 26.42 -13.30
N GLY A 499 9.30 27.05 -13.94
CA GLY A 499 10.63 26.47 -14.15
C GLY A 499 11.39 26.23 -12.84
N VAL A 500 11.32 27.16 -11.89
CA VAL A 500 11.89 26.98 -10.53
C VAL A 500 11.22 25.81 -9.81
N LEU A 501 9.90 25.76 -9.78
CA LEU A 501 9.15 24.64 -9.16
C LEU A 501 9.52 23.29 -9.78
N TRP A 502 9.57 23.23 -11.11
CA TRP A 502 9.98 22.03 -11.83
C TRP A 502 11.41 21.62 -11.49
N ALA A 503 12.35 22.58 -11.43
CA ALA A 503 13.74 22.32 -11.08
C ALA A 503 13.86 21.74 -9.65
N LEU A 504 13.13 22.30 -8.69
CA LEU A 504 13.11 21.84 -7.29
C LEU A 504 12.60 20.40 -7.16
N ILE A 505 11.47 20.07 -7.82
CA ILE A 505 10.92 18.70 -7.86
C ILE A 505 11.90 17.70 -8.49
N ASN A 506 12.77 18.17 -9.40
CA ASN A 506 13.76 17.36 -10.09
C ASN A 506 15.11 17.23 -9.36
N THR A 507 15.27 17.89 -8.20
CA THR A 507 16.47 17.74 -7.40
C THR A 507 16.58 16.35 -6.77
N ARG A 508 17.80 15.96 -6.40
CA ARG A 508 17.99 14.75 -5.59
C ARG A 508 17.40 14.91 -4.20
N GLU A 509 17.42 16.13 -3.66
CA GLU A 509 16.91 16.47 -2.33
C GLU A 509 15.41 16.18 -2.21
N PHE A 510 14.63 16.46 -3.26
CA PHE A 510 13.17 16.27 -3.25
C PHE A 510 12.72 14.83 -2.98
N ILE A 511 13.50 13.82 -3.39
CA ILE A 511 13.11 12.40 -3.29
C ILE A 511 13.82 11.64 -2.16
N VAL A 512 14.63 12.34 -1.35
CA VAL A 512 15.39 11.71 -0.26
C VAL A 512 15.03 12.32 1.09
N ASN A 513 15.08 11.49 2.12
CA ASN A 513 15.11 11.90 3.52
C ASN A 513 16.58 11.95 3.94
N HIS A 514 17.06 13.14 4.32
CA HIS A 514 18.46 13.40 4.68
C HIS A 514 18.65 13.62 6.19
#